data_AF-A0A1B7MTA6-F1
#
_entry.id   AF-A0A1B7MTA6-F1
#
_cell.length_a   1.000
_cell.length_b   1.000
_cell.length_c   1.000
_cell.angle_alpha   90.00
_cell.angle_beta   90.00
_cell.angle_gamma   90.00
#
_symmetry.space_group_name_H-M   'P 1'
#
loop_
_entity.id
_entity.type
_entity.pdbx_description
1 polymer ?
#
loop_
_entity_poly.entity_id
_entity_poly.type
_entity_poly.pdbx_seq_one_letter_code
_entity_poly.pdbx_strand_id
1 'polypeptide(L)'
;MAPETDYYQIGGFRAHSEGWFKMYDDKPMIDAIANDTGRELRPGGRGAPTELILGILPNGASYVLMTSHQMWAFVHKHGLRPPRRPWKVDNFVSLSPIYFATKNDLQEKLKTYRVKSQKNKQDKEDNSQANRGFVRVRGHPENPRGDFENQRVLYRLLTNSVTPGALGLLNPPWANAIRVISLVINTWHNDRRPERFEKPHIIDVGWTDVILPEYFGSGRVTETAHLKMEGPLQNKKGDFMHGITEEGVVADILYSRMRTLFTHDAAKSGVPLVVLVHEEEMVRGVLTRSGIDVGSMTSIGALLRSDQLQTSSRRKSSRTPSPRRLNAGTSHPSRDYERRSKHELNDDVKPFSVKQDDYRPPSVRINDDDKKPGSSHQDGATALPAACIVNMQTLVRTLMRVNQTGPSVPATALRLNIPANPLLACAGNECHLLLQMWISIAEGRAIDEQWTDRLAHPLQPPSPTQAPVEVGAEDEIDPNDYLPPSVTNSGRVAAADDDWSDDDW
;
A
#
# COMPACT_ATOMS: atom_id res chain seq x y z
N MET A 1 -0.46 -4.00 24.96
CA MET A 1 0.87 -3.35 24.79
C MET A 1 0.63 -1.96 24.21
N ALA A 2 1.35 -0.93 24.65
CA ALA A 2 1.26 0.39 24.01
C ALA A 2 1.71 0.28 22.55
N PRO A 3 1.14 1.06 21.61
CA PRO A 3 1.59 1.04 20.23
C PRO A 3 3.05 1.50 20.16
N GLU A 4 3.85 0.79 19.37
CA GLU A 4 5.22 1.18 19.06
C GLU A 4 5.21 2.52 18.34
N THR A 5 6.18 3.36 18.69
CA THR A 5 6.28 4.71 18.11
C THR A 5 7.57 4.91 17.33
N ASP A 6 8.53 4.00 17.52
CA ASP A 6 9.92 4.14 17.12
C ASP A 6 10.41 2.88 16.40
N TYR A 7 11.06 3.09 15.27
CA TYR A 7 11.62 2.05 14.42
C TYR A 7 13.05 2.37 14.04
N TYR A 8 13.85 1.32 13.86
CA TYR A 8 15.25 1.43 13.52
C TYR A 8 15.57 0.57 12.31
N GLN A 9 16.00 1.22 11.24
CA GLN A 9 16.48 0.56 10.03
C GLN A 9 17.74 -0.28 10.28
N ILE A 10 17.72 -1.52 9.80
CA ILE A 10 18.87 -2.43 9.78
C ILE A 10 19.38 -2.62 8.34
N GLY A 11 20.68 -2.41 8.14
CA GLY A 11 21.32 -2.51 6.82
C GLY A 11 20.86 -1.50 5.77
N GLY A 12 21.52 -1.50 4.62
CA GLY A 12 21.20 -0.64 3.48
C GLY A 12 21.63 0.83 3.62
N PHE A 13 20.99 1.71 2.85
CA PHE A 13 21.33 3.14 2.79
C PHE A 13 21.09 3.85 4.13
N ARG A 14 22.14 4.37 4.77
CA ARG A 14 22.08 5.15 6.02
C ARG A 14 21.38 4.42 7.17
N ALA A 15 21.64 3.12 7.30
CA ALA A 15 21.06 2.30 8.36
C ALA A 15 21.39 2.82 9.76
N HIS A 16 20.47 2.66 10.71
CA HIS A 16 20.75 2.99 12.12
C HIS A 16 21.75 2.01 12.74
N SER A 17 21.86 0.81 12.17
CA SER A 17 22.85 -0.21 12.53
C SER A 17 24.26 0.07 11.98
N GLU A 18 24.45 1.18 11.25
CA GLU A 18 25.77 1.57 10.72
C GLU A 18 26.77 1.78 11.87
N GLY A 19 27.87 1.02 11.86
CA GLY A 19 28.93 1.10 12.86
C GLY A 19 28.81 0.13 14.05
N TRP A 20 27.83 -0.77 14.08
CA TRP A 20 27.82 -1.87 15.06
C TRP A 20 28.90 -2.92 14.81
N PHE A 21 29.14 -3.23 13.55
CA PHE A 21 30.16 -4.17 13.09
C PHE A 21 31.11 -3.44 12.13
N LYS A 22 32.27 -4.04 11.82
CA LYS A 22 33.29 -3.41 10.95
C LYS A 22 32.61 -2.81 9.72
N MET A 23 32.93 -1.54 9.43
CA MET A 23 32.27 -0.77 8.38
C MET A 23 32.17 -1.61 7.09
N TYR A 24 30.95 -1.81 6.60
CA TYR A 24 30.57 -2.50 5.36
C TYR A 24 30.42 -4.03 5.36
N ASP A 25 30.65 -4.73 6.48
CA ASP A 25 30.30 -6.16 6.55
C ASP A 25 29.00 -6.39 7.34
N ASP A 26 27.92 -6.71 6.62
CA ASP A 26 26.63 -7.06 7.22
C ASP A 26 26.62 -8.48 7.79
N LYS A 27 27.59 -9.34 7.44
CA LYS A 27 27.58 -10.76 7.84
C LYS A 27 27.51 -10.96 9.36
N PRO A 28 28.31 -10.26 10.20
CA PRO A 28 28.22 -10.42 11.65
C PRO A 28 26.87 -9.98 12.22
N MET A 29 26.26 -8.94 11.65
CA MET A 29 24.91 -8.50 12.04
C MET A 29 23.86 -9.53 11.67
N ILE A 30 23.91 -10.03 10.44
CA ILE A 30 23.01 -11.09 9.94
C ILE A 30 23.15 -12.34 10.81
N ASP A 31 24.37 -12.72 11.16
CA ASP A 31 24.65 -13.89 12.00
C ASP A 31 24.11 -13.68 13.40
N ALA A 32 24.27 -12.49 13.98
CA ALA A 32 23.73 -12.17 15.30
C ALA A 32 22.19 -12.22 15.30
N ILE A 33 21.54 -11.61 14.30
CA ILE A 33 20.08 -11.61 14.17
C ILE A 33 19.55 -13.03 13.92
N ALA A 34 20.14 -13.74 12.97
CA ALA A 34 19.69 -15.08 12.59
C ALA A 34 19.95 -16.12 13.69
N ASN A 35 20.96 -15.95 14.53
CA ASN A 35 21.19 -16.84 15.67
C ASN A 35 20.47 -16.37 16.95
N ASP A 36 19.74 -15.26 16.91
CA ASP A 36 18.97 -14.79 18.05
C ASP A 36 17.78 -15.74 18.33
N THR A 37 17.68 -16.26 19.56
CA THR A 37 16.57 -17.11 20.01
C THR A 37 15.59 -16.39 20.95
N GLY A 38 15.74 -15.08 21.13
CA GLY A 38 14.87 -14.23 21.94
C GLY A 38 13.48 -14.11 21.35
N ARG A 39 12.48 -13.94 22.21
CA ARG A 39 11.07 -13.84 21.80
C ARG A 39 10.77 -12.54 21.05
N GLU A 40 11.63 -11.55 21.19
CA GLU A 40 11.51 -10.24 20.56
C GLU A 40 11.67 -10.34 19.04
N LEU A 41 12.66 -11.10 18.57
CA LEU A 41 12.90 -11.34 17.16
C LEU A 41 12.21 -12.61 16.65
N ARG A 42 11.81 -13.52 17.54
CA ARG A 42 11.10 -14.76 17.21
C ARG A 42 9.89 -14.94 18.13
N PRO A 43 8.74 -14.31 17.85
CA PRO A 43 7.56 -14.37 18.71
C PRO A 43 7.10 -15.81 19.01
N GLY A 44 7.26 -16.74 18.06
CA GLY A 44 6.97 -18.17 18.24
C GLY A 44 8.02 -18.98 19.02
N GLY A 45 9.10 -18.35 19.48
CA GLY A 45 10.17 -18.99 20.24
C GLY A 45 11.30 -19.58 19.40
N ARG A 46 12.08 -20.49 20.00
CA ARG A 46 13.25 -21.11 19.36
C ARG A 46 12.82 -21.90 18.12
N GLY A 47 13.39 -21.56 16.96
CA GLY A 47 13.10 -22.21 15.68
C GLY A 47 11.97 -21.56 14.87
N ALA A 48 11.15 -20.69 15.48
CA ALA A 48 10.20 -19.86 14.73
C ALA A 48 10.94 -18.87 13.83
N PRO A 49 10.41 -18.45 12.66
CA PRO A 49 11.07 -17.50 11.78
C PRO A 49 11.39 -16.17 12.49
N THR A 50 12.41 -15.47 11.99
CA THR A 50 12.74 -14.13 12.47
C THR A 50 11.67 -13.17 11.95
N GLU A 51 10.99 -12.45 12.84
CA GLU A 51 10.02 -11.42 12.49
C GLU A 51 10.66 -10.03 12.59
N LEU A 52 10.59 -9.29 11.49
CA LEU A 52 11.02 -7.89 11.39
C LEU A 52 9.90 -7.07 10.73
N ILE A 53 10.08 -5.76 10.63
CA ILE A 53 9.10 -4.86 10.02
C ILE A 53 9.63 -4.32 8.69
N LEU A 54 8.80 -4.35 7.65
CA LEU A 54 9.03 -3.64 6.39
C LEU A 54 8.34 -2.29 6.47
N GLY A 55 9.11 -1.20 6.48
CA GLY A 55 8.57 0.15 6.42
C GLY A 55 8.62 0.71 5.01
N ILE A 56 7.48 1.18 4.50
CA ILE A 56 7.36 1.86 3.22
C ILE A 56 7.26 3.36 3.45
N LEU A 57 8.23 4.14 2.97
CA LEU A 57 8.22 5.59 3.02
C LEU A 57 7.20 6.21 2.03
N PRO A 58 6.83 7.48 2.20
CA PRO A 58 5.96 8.21 1.26
C PRO A 58 6.45 8.21 -0.19
N ASN A 59 7.75 8.16 -0.42
CA ASN A 59 8.33 8.09 -1.77
C ASN A 59 8.31 6.68 -2.38
N GLY A 60 7.85 5.64 -1.66
CA GLY A 60 7.80 4.25 -2.12
C GLY A 60 9.04 3.41 -1.77
N ALA A 61 10.10 4.02 -1.23
CA ALA A 61 11.25 3.28 -0.73
C ALA A 61 10.85 2.41 0.46
N SER A 62 11.35 1.19 0.50
CA SER A 62 11.19 0.27 1.61
C SER A 62 12.48 0.16 2.41
N TYR A 63 12.35 -0.24 3.67
CA TYR A 63 13.47 -0.55 4.56
C TYR A 63 13.08 -1.67 5.51
N VAL A 64 14.07 -2.51 5.88
CA VAL A 64 13.91 -3.50 6.95
C VAL A 64 14.19 -2.83 8.28
N LEU A 65 13.27 -2.97 9.22
CA LEU A 65 13.25 -2.27 10.49
C LEU A 65 13.11 -3.26 11.65
N MET A 66 13.67 -2.87 12.78
CA MET A 66 13.30 -3.41 14.10
C MET A 66 12.41 -2.40 14.81
N THR A 67 11.47 -2.89 15.63
CA THR A 67 10.79 -2.03 16.60
C THR A 67 11.77 -1.54 17.66
N SER A 68 11.41 -0.51 18.42
CA SER A 68 12.22 -0.04 19.54
C SER A 68 12.51 -1.15 20.54
N HIS A 69 11.48 -1.93 20.92
CA HIS A 69 11.66 -3.06 21.83
C HIS A 69 12.66 -4.09 21.31
N GLN A 70 12.52 -4.52 20.04
CA GLN A 70 13.43 -5.46 19.39
C GLN A 70 14.87 -4.92 19.35
N MET A 71 15.01 -3.65 18.96
CA MET A 71 16.30 -2.97 18.83
C MET A 71 17.06 -2.93 20.15
N TRP A 72 16.41 -2.50 21.24
CA TRP A 72 17.07 -2.39 22.54
C TRP A 72 17.43 -3.75 23.12
N ALA A 73 16.54 -4.75 23.01
CA ALA A 73 16.83 -6.11 23.44
C ALA A 73 18.07 -6.68 22.72
N PHE A 74 18.13 -6.49 21.39
CA PHE A 74 19.25 -6.92 20.57
C PHE A 74 20.57 -6.21 20.95
N VAL A 75 20.55 -4.88 21.06
CA VAL A 75 21.73 -4.07 21.41
C VAL A 75 22.30 -4.46 22.78
N HIS A 76 21.44 -4.63 23.79
CA HIS A 76 21.87 -5.03 25.13
C HIS A 76 22.49 -6.41 25.15
N LYS A 77 21.86 -7.38 24.48
CA LYS A 77 22.33 -8.76 24.43
C LYS A 77 23.70 -8.90 23.76
N HIS A 78 23.96 -8.12 22.72
CA HIS A 78 25.20 -8.19 21.95
C HIS A 78 26.26 -7.16 22.37
N GLY A 79 26.00 -6.35 23.41
CA GLY A 79 26.95 -5.33 23.88
C GLY A 79 27.24 -4.24 22.83
N LEU A 80 26.27 -3.93 21.96
CA LEU A 80 26.44 -2.99 20.87
C LEU A 80 26.22 -1.55 21.33
N ARG A 81 26.67 -0.59 20.50
CA ARG A 81 26.38 0.82 20.75
C ARG A 81 24.91 1.11 20.41
N PRO A 82 24.17 1.82 21.28
CA PRO A 82 22.82 2.26 20.96
C PRO A 82 22.75 3.08 19.67
N PRO A 83 21.81 2.78 18.76
CA PRO A 83 21.60 3.59 17.56
C PRO A 83 21.07 4.98 17.93
N ARG A 84 21.32 5.97 17.08
CA ARG A 84 20.86 7.35 17.28
C ARG A 84 19.57 7.59 16.49
N ARG A 85 18.62 8.30 17.09
CA ARG A 85 17.40 8.88 16.46
C ARG A 85 16.55 7.86 15.67
N PRO A 86 15.58 7.20 16.30
CA PRO A 86 14.64 6.34 15.58
C PRO A 86 13.81 7.09 14.54
N TRP A 87 13.29 6.34 13.57
CA TRP A 87 12.18 6.77 12.72
C TRP A 87 10.86 6.64 13.47
N LYS A 88 9.95 7.59 13.25
CA LYS A 88 8.60 7.58 13.83
C LYS A 88 7.63 6.82 12.92
N VAL A 89 6.53 6.32 13.50
CA VAL A 89 5.41 5.71 12.73
C VAL A 89 4.95 6.60 11.57
N ASP A 90 4.88 7.91 11.80
CA ASP A 90 4.42 8.90 10.81
C ASP A 90 5.39 9.09 9.63
N ASN A 91 6.62 8.57 9.73
CA ASN A 91 7.56 8.59 8.62
C ASN A 91 7.22 7.57 7.52
N PHE A 92 6.31 6.63 7.79
CA PHE A 92 5.96 5.56 6.86
C PHE A 92 4.51 5.67 6.42
N VAL A 93 4.22 5.25 5.20
CA VAL A 93 2.85 5.02 4.69
C VAL A 93 2.35 3.63 5.07
N SER A 94 3.23 2.64 5.14
CA SER A 94 2.91 1.28 5.60
C SER A 94 4.03 0.70 6.45
N LEU A 95 3.65 -0.08 7.46
CA LEU A 95 4.52 -0.88 8.33
C LEU A 95 3.93 -2.29 8.34
N SER A 96 4.57 -3.24 7.65
CA SER A 96 4.08 -4.61 7.54
C SER A 96 5.07 -5.61 8.13
N PRO A 97 4.62 -6.71 8.76
CA PRO A 97 5.52 -7.74 9.25
C PRO A 97 6.14 -8.52 8.08
N ILE A 98 7.42 -8.86 8.22
CA ILE A 98 8.17 -9.72 7.30
C ILE A 98 8.90 -10.81 8.08
N TYR A 99 9.00 -11.98 7.45
CA TYR A 99 9.46 -13.21 8.09
C TYR A 99 10.63 -13.81 7.33
N PHE A 100 11.67 -14.19 8.06
CA PHE A 100 12.84 -14.87 7.53
C PHE A 100 12.96 -16.24 8.17
N ALA A 101 12.73 -17.30 7.39
CA ALA A 101 12.82 -18.67 7.88
C ALA A 101 14.28 -19.03 8.16
N THR A 102 15.18 -18.62 7.27
CA THR A 102 16.61 -18.92 7.35
C THR A 102 17.47 -17.66 7.40
N LYS A 103 18.73 -17.84 7.83
CA LYS A 103 19.78 -16.82 7.71
C LYS A 103 19.96 -16.37 6.26
N ASN A 104 19.86 -17.30 5.31
CA ASN A 104 20.08 -17.01 3.90
C ASN A 104 19.00 -16.06 3.37
N ASP A 105 17.73 -16.26 3.76
CA ASP A 105 16.63 -15.38 3.36
C ASP A 105 16.88 -13.93 3.81
N LEU A 106 17.32 -13.75 5.07
CA LEU A 106 17.66 -12.43 5.60
C LEU A 106 18.85 -11.82 4.86
N GLN A 107 19.88 -12.63 4.58
CA GLN A 107 21.07 -12.18 3.86
C GLN A 107 20.73 -11.74 2.44
N GLU A 108 19.95 -12.53 1.70
CA GLU A 108 19.48 -12.20 0.35
C GLU A 108 18.64 -10.94 0.35
N LYS A 109 17.71 -10.80 1.30
CA LYS A 109 16.92 -9.58 1.44
C LYS A 109 17.80 -8.36 1.69
N LEU A 110 18.72 -8.40 2.66
CA LEU A 110 19.58 -7.26 2.96
C LEU A 110 20.57 -6.93 1.83
N LYS A 111 21.00 -7.92 1.03
CA LYS A 111 21.79 -7.66 -0.19
C LYS A 111 21.05 -6.75 -1.16
N THR A 112 19.73 -6.89 -1.31
CA THR A 112 18.94 -6.03 -2.22
C THR A 112 18.91 -4.55 -1.82
N TYR A 113 19.19 -4.24 -0.54
CA TYR A 113 19.27 -2.88 0.00
C TYR A 113 20.66 -2.24 -0.11
N ARG A 114 21.66 -2.97 -0.63
CA ARG A 114 22.99 -2.42 -0.84
C ARG A 114 22.96 -1.37 -1.94
N VAL A 115 23.50 -0.20 -1.61
CA VAL A 115 23.61 0.95 -2.53
C VAL A 115 24.76 0.67 -3.49
N LYS A 116 24.50 0.79 -4.79
CA LYS A 116 25.56 0.68 -5.80
C LYS A 116 26.41 1.94 -5.74
N SER A 117 27.73 1.78 -5.67
CA SER A 117 28.67 2.91 -5.60
C SER A 117 28.46 3.85 -6.79
N GLN A 118 28.01 5.09 -6.52
CA GLN A 118 27.97 6.14 -7.52
C GLN A 118 29.24 6.96 -7.42
N LYS A 119 30.17 6.70 -8.34
CA LYS A 119 31.25 7.64 -8.62
C LYS A 119 30.59 8.94 -9.11
N ASN A 120 30.72 10.02 -8.34
CA ASN A 120 30.42 11.42 -8.73
C ASN A 120 29.03 12.03 -8.45
N LYS A 121 28.17 11.48 -7.58
CA LYS A 121 26.93 12.20 -7.17
C LYS A 121 26.99 12.73 -5.75
N GLN A 122 26.86 14.06 -5.64
CA GLN A 122 26.89 14.83 -4.39
C GLN A 122 25.62 14.60 -3.56
N ASP A 123 24.50 14.29 -4.22
CA ASP A 123 23.25 13.87 -3.59
C ASP A 123 23.06 12.35 -3.76
N LYS A 124 23.31 11.63 -2.67
CA LYS A 124 23.11 10.17 -2.61
C LYS A 124 21.62 9.90 -2.40
N GLU A 125 20.87 9.74 -3.48
CA GLU A 125 19.59 9.05 -3.43
C GLU A 125 19.82 7.54 -3.24
N ASP A 126 18.87 6.88 -2.59
CA ASP A 126 18.92 5.43 -2.44
C ASP A 126 18.67 4.76 -3.79
N ASN A 127 19.71 4.19 -4.36
CA ASN A 127 19.71 3.51 -5.66
C ASN A 127 19.72 1.97 -5.53
N SER A 128 19.43 1.46 -4.33
CA SER A 128 19.42 0.03 -4.07
C SER A 128 18.41 -0.70 -4.97
N GLN A 129 18.68 -1.98 -5.24
CA GLN A 129 17.83 -2.81 -6.08
C GLN A 129 16.39 -2.92 -5.50
N ALA A 130 16.26 -2.98 -4.17
CA ALA A 130 14.98 -3.04 -3.48
C ALA A 130 14.09 -1.82 -3.71
N ASN A 131 14.69 -0.65 -3.98
CA ASN A 131 14.01 0.63 -4.10
C ASN A 131 13.94 1.13 -5.55
N ARG A 132 14.76 0.56 -6.45
CA ARG A 132 14.70 0.83 -7.89
C ARG A 132 13.32 0.45 -8.44
N GLY A 133 12.66 1.41 -9.09
CA GLY A 133 11.34 1.24 -9.71
C GLY A 133 10.15 1.61 -8.82
N PHE A 134 10.36 1.83 -7.52
CA PHE A 134 9.30 2.31 -6.61
C PHE A 134 9.50 3.74 -6.12
N VAL A 135 10.75 4.22 -6.10
CA VAL A 135 11.03 5.61 -5.75
C VAL A 135 10.37 6.52 -6.78
N ARG A 136 9.35 7.26 -6.35
CA ARG A 136 8.56 8.08 -7.26
C ARG A 136 9.34 9.27 -7.80
N VAL A 137 9.01 9.60 -9.04
CA VAL A 137 9.20 10.95 -9.58
C VAL A 137 8.26 11.89 -8.83
N ARG A 138 8.77 13.02 -8.33
CA ARG A 138 7.99 14.01 -7.57
C ARG A 138 6.69 14.37 -8.30
N GLY A 139 5.54 14.27 -7.61
CA GLY A 139 4.25 14.77 -8.12
C GLY A 139 3.09 13.77 -8.12
N HIS A 140 3.32 12.47 -8.01
CA HIS A 140 2.24 11.48 -7.90
C HIS A 140 1.86 11.23 -6.44
N PRO A 141 0.59 11.39 -6.03
CA PRO A 141 0.16 11.19 -4.63
C PRO A 141 0.07 9.71 -4.21
N GLU A 142 -0.17 8.79 -5.15
CA GLU A 142 -0.49 7.37 -4.88
C GLU A 142 0.72 6.51 -4.50
N ASN A 143 0.63 5.73 -3.40
CA ASN A 143 1.69 4.80 -2.97
C ASN A 143 1.35 3.35 -3.27
N PRO A 144 1.45 2.89 -4.52
CA PRO A 144 0.98 1.55 -4.88
C PRO A 144 1.66 0.45 -4.03
N ARG A 145 2.95 0.61 -3.72
CA ARG A 145 3.69 -0.32 -2.85
C ARG A 145 3.19 -0.28 -1.41
N GLY A 146 2.97 0.91 -0.85
CA GLY A 146 2.41 1.08 0.49
C GLY A 146 0.97 0.57 0.58
N ASP A 147 0.14 0.83 -0.44
CA ASP A 147 -1.24 0.38 -0.53
C ASP A 147 -1.35 -1.14 -0.61
N PHE A 148 -0.42 -1.78 -1.33
CA PHE A 148 -0.27 -3.24 -1.36
C PHE A 148 0.06 -3.80 0.03
N GLU A 149 1.08 -3.25 0.70
CA GLU A 149 1.47 -3.71 2.03
C GLU A 149 0.38 -3.46 3.08
N ASN A 150 -0.42 -2.40 2.92
CA ASN A 150 -1.60 -2.16 3.77
C ASN A 150 -2.67 -3.25 3.63
N GLN A 151 -2.82 -3.89 2.46
CA GLN A 151 -3.72 -5.06 2.30
C GLN A 151 -3.21 -6.23 3.14
N ARG A 152 -1.90 -6.49 3.10
CA ARG A 152 -1.27 -7.54 3.90
C ARG A 152 -1.44 -7.27 5.39
N VAL A 153 -1.21 -6.03 5.83
CA VAL A 153 -1.42 -5.63 7.23
C VAL A 153 -2.87 -5.89 7.65
N LEU A 154 -3.85 -5.48 6.84
CA LEU A 154 -5.26 -5.74 7.11
C LEU A 154 -5.52 -7.25 7.26
N TYR A 155 -5.11 -8.07 6.30
CA TYR A 155 -5.28 -9.53 6.38
C TYR A 155 -4.64 -10.14 7.64
N ARG A 156 -3.44 -9.69 8.00
CA ARG A 156 -2.71 -10.17 9.19
C ARG A 156 -3.41 -9.79 10.49
N LEU A 157 -4.02 -8.61 10.56
CA LEU A 157 -4.85 -8.19 11.69
C LEU A 157 -6.11 -9.07 11.81
N LEU A 158 -6.81 -9.29 10.71
CA LEU A 158 -8.04 -10.10 10.68
C LEU A 158 -7.78 -11.57 11.07
N THR A 159 -6.61 -12.11 10.69
CA THR A 159 -6.18 -13.47 11.05
C THR A 159 -5.49 -13.57 12.42
N ASN A 160 -5.39 -12.46 13.17
CA ASN A 160 -4.66 -12.37 14.44
C ASN A 160 -3.22 -12.89 14.37
N SER A 161 -2.58 -12.79 13.20
CA SER A 161 -1.21 -13.27 12.97
C SER A 161 -0.14 -12.20 13.23
N VAL A 162 -0.55 -10.96 13.54
CA VAL A 162 0.34 -9.88 13.94
C VAL A 162 -0.24 -9.12 15.13
N THR A 163 0.64 -8.61 16.00
CA THR A 163 0.23 -7.71 17.09
C THR A 163 0.11 -6.27 16.56
N PRO A 164 -1.08 -5.63 16.62
CA PRO A 164 -1.27 -4.27 16.09
C PRO A 164 -0.25 -3.26 16.64
N GLY A 165 0.06 -3.39 17.94
CA GLY A 165 1.00 -2.51 18.62
C GLY A 165 2.41 -2.52 18.02
N ALA A 166 2.90 -3.65 17.48
CA ALA A 166 4.21 -3.71 16.83
C ALA A 166 4.27 -2.88 15.54
N LEU A 167 3.12 -2.66 14.91
CA LEU A 167 2.96 -1.85 13.68
C LEU A 167 2.59 -0.39 14.00
N GLY A 168 2.64 -0.01 15.28
CA GLY A 168 2.23 1.31 15.75
C GLY A 168 0.71 1.53 15.71
N LEU A 169 -0.07 0.47 15.47
CA LEU A 169 -1.52 0.55 15.39
C LEU A 169 -2.15 0.32 16.76
N LEU A 170 -3.29 0.97 16.99
CA LEU A 170 -4.17 0.59 18.07
C LEU A 170 -4.92 -0.69 17.68
N ASN A 171 -5.43 -1.43 18.68
CA ASN A 171 -6.23 -2.61 18.38
C ASN A 171 -7.58 -2.14 17.80
N PRO A 172 -7.86 -2.38 16.50
CA PRO A 172 -9.07 -1.83 15.88
C PRO A 172 -10.29 -2.58 16.42
N PRO A 173 -11.30 -1.90 16.99
CA PRO A 173 -12.49 -2.57 17.52
C PRO A 173 -13.29 -3.30 16.44
N TRP A 174 -13.12 -2.89 15.18
CA TRP A 174 -13.79 -3.46 14.01
C TRP A 174 -13.09 -4.67 13.40
N ALA A 175 -11.90 -5.05 13.87
CA ALA A 175 -11.10 -6.12 13.26
C ALA A 175 -11.80 -7.50 13.22
N ASN A 176 -12.84 -7.71 14.03
CA ASN A 176 -13.58 -8.97 14.09
C ASN A 176 -14.88 -8.97 13.27
N ALA A 177 -15.21 -7.87 12.59
CA ALA A 177 -16.50 -7.72 11.92
C ALA A 177 -16.43 -6.95 10.60
N ILE A 178 -15.24 -6.74 10.02
CA ILE A 178 -15.11 -5.95 8.79
C ILE A 178 -15.92 -6.58 7.66
N ARG A 179 -16.67 -5.76 6.95
CA ARG A 179 -17.47 -6.18 5.81
C ARG A 179 -16.67 -5.98 4.53
N VAL A 180 -16.65 -6.99 3.67
CA VAL A 180 -15.95 -6.93 2.38
C VAL A 180 -16.92 -7.28 1.27
N ILE A 181 -17.11 -6.36 0.34
CA ILE A 181 -17.91 -6.55 -0.87
C ILE A 181 -16.97 -6.63 -2.06
N SER A 182 -17.01 -7.75 -2.77
CA SER A 182 -16.41 -7.86 -4.09
C SER A 182 -17.46 -7.48 -5.14
N LEU A 183 -17.17 -6.50 -5.99
CA LEU A 183 -18.11 -5.96 -6.97
C LEU A 183 -17.49 -5.95 -8.37
N VAL A 184 -18.19 -6.57 -9.32
CA VAL A 184 -17.81 -6.61 -10.73
C VAL A 184 -18.96 -6.07 -11.59
N ILE A 185 -18.61 -5.20 -12.53
CA ILE A 185 -19.53 -4.57 -13.47
C ILE A 185 -18.97 -4.81 -14.86
N ASN A 186 -19.59 -5.71 -15.62
CA ASN A 186 -19.20 -5.89 -17.00
C ASN A 186 -19.95 -4.91 -17.88
N THR A 187 -19.19 -4.20 -18.70
CA THR A 187 -19.72 -3.28 -19.68
C THR A 187 -19.52 -3.83 -21.08
N TRP A 188 -20.20 -3.22 -22.05
CA TRP A 188 -20.01 -3.55 -23.45
C TRP A 188 -18.58 -3.20 -23.90
N HIS A 189 -17.81 -4.22 -24.26
CA HIS A 189 -16.38 -4.08 -24.58
C HIS A 189 -16.06 -3.12 -25.74
N ASN A 190 -17.04 -2.88 -26.62
CA ASN A 190 -16.92 -1.93 -27.72
C ASN A 190 -17.30 -0.49 -27.34
N ASP A 191 -17.68 -0.23 -26.09
CA ASP A 191 -17.97 1.12 -25.61
C ASP A 191 -16.68 1.92 -25.39
N ARG A 192 -16.31 2.67 -26.42
CA ARG A 192 -15.13 3.55 -26.43
C ARG A 192 -15.46 5.02 -26.14
N ARG A 193 -16.70 5.32 -25.77
CA ARG A 193 -17.14 6.70 -25.56
C ARG A 193 -16.47 7.29 -24.30
N PRO A 194 -16.08 8.58 -24.31
CA PRO A 194 -15.49 9.21 -23.12
C PRO A 194 -16.47 9.27 -21.95
N GLU A 195 -17.77 9.47 -22.21
CA GLU A 195 -18.83 9.51 -21.21
C GLU A 195 -19.20 8.14 -20.63
N ARG A 196 -18.53 7.06 -21.04
CA ARG A 196 -18.85 5.69 -20.57
C ARG A 196 -18.74 5.53 -19.05
N PHE A 197 -17.90 6.32 -18.39
CA PHE A 197 -17.78 6.30 -16.93
C PHE A 197 -18.98 6.97 -16.25
N GLU A 198 -19.61 7.94 -16.92
CA GLU A 198 -20.81 8.62 -16.43
C GLU A 198 -22.09 7.86 -16.81
N LYS A 199 -22.10 7.17 -17.95
CA LYS A 199 -23.25 6.45 -18.51
C LYS A 199 -22.83 5.12 -19.14
N PRO A 200 -22.40 4.14 -18.33
CA PRO A 200 -21.92 2.87 -18.86
C PRO A 200 -23.04 2.05 -19.49
N HIS A 201 -22.73 1.39 -20.62
CA HIS A 201 -23.54 0.30 -21.15
C HIS A 201 -23.25 -0.99 -20.38
N ILE A 202 -23.91 -1.13 -19.23
CA ILE A 202 -23.79 -2.29 -18.34
C ILE A 202 -24.48 -3.50 -18.98
N ILE A 203 -23.79 -4.64 -19.02
CA ILE A 203 -24.31 -5.93 -19.51
C ILE A 203 -24.78 -6.78 -18.34
N ASP A 204 -23.91 -6.98 -17.36
CA ASP A 204 -24.21 -7.68 -16.13
C ASP A 204 -23.42 -7.11 -14.95
N VAL A 205 -23.92 -7.39 -13.75
CA VAL A 205 -23.35 -6.95 -12.48
C VAL A 205 -23.39 -8.12 -11.51
N GLY A 206 -22.30 -8.30 -10.76
CA GLY A 206 -22.20 -9.34 -9.75
C GLY A 206 -21.56 -8.81 -8.50
N TRP A 207 -22.03 -9.28 -7.35
CA TRP A 207 -21.37 -9.02 -6.08
C TRP A 207 -21.36 -10.25 -5.16
N THR A 208 -20.36 -10.25 -4.29
CA THR A 208 -20.23 -11.19 -3.17
C THR A 208 -19.92 -10.39 -1.92
N ASP A 209 -20.75 -10.52 -0.91
CA ASP A 209 -20.62 -9.87 0.39
C ASP A 209 -20.20 -10.88 1.46
N VAL A 210 -19.15 -10.57 2.19
CA VAL A 210 -18.59 -11.42 3.25
C VAL A 210 -18.25 -10.60 4.49
N ILE A 211 -18.28 -11.26 5.65
CA ILE A 211 -17.81 -10.69 6.92
C ILE A 211 -16.51 -11.40 7.30
N LEU A 212 -15.46 -10.62 7.57
CA LEU A 212 -14.17 -11.13 8.03
C LEU A 212 -14.01 -10.91 9.54
N PRO A 213 -13.34 -11.84 10.26
CA PRO A 213 -12.64 -13.02 9.74
C PRO A 213 -13.50 -14.27 9.59
N GLU A 214 -14.82 -14.24 9.84
CA GLU A 214 -15.71 -15.43 9.78
C GLU A 214 -15.57 -16.21 8.47
N TYR A 215 -15.49 -15.51 7.34
CA TYR A 215 -15.30 -16.11 6.03
C TYR A 215 -14.03 -16.98 5.93
N PHE A 216 -12.92 -16.62 6.58
CA PHE A 216 -11.68 -17.39 6.48
C PHE A 216 -11.81 -18.80 7.06
N GLY A 217 -12.61 -18.97 8.12
CA GLY A 217 -12.83 -20.27 8.74
C GLY A 217 -14.00 -21.05 8.15
N SER A 218 -15.05 -20.36 7.72
CA SER A 218 -16.31 -20.98 7.31
C SER A 218 -16.52 -21.03 5.79
N GLY A 219 -15.82 -20.19 5.02
CA GLY A 219 -16.14 -19.92 3.62
C GLY A 219 -17.53 -19.31 3.40
N ARG A 220 -18.21 -18.89 4.47
CA ARG A 220 -19.61 -18.46 4.41
C ARG A 220 -19.73 -17.08 3.79
N VAL A 221 -20.51 -17.03 2.72
CA VAL A 221 -20.91 -15.79 2.05
C VAL A 221 -22.22 -15.30 2.65
N THR A 222 -22.30 -14.01 2.95
CA THR A 222 -23.51 -13.37 3.49
C THR A 222 -24.55 -13.21 2.38
N GLU A 223 -24.13 -12.69 1.25
CA GLU A 223 -24.97 -12.47 0.08
C GLU A 223 -24.13 -12.63 -1.20
N THR A 224 -24.72 -13.24 -2.24
CA THR A 224 -24.14 -13.22 -3.58
C THR A 224 -25.26 -13.05 -4.59
N ALA A 225 -25.01 -12.22 -5.61
CA ALA A 225 -25.99 -11.96 -6.65
C ALA A 225 -25.32 -11.82 -8.00
N HIS A 226 -26.07 -12.17 -9.03
CA HIS A 226 -25.73 -11.94 -10.43
C HIS A 226 -26.95 -11.39 -11.15
N LEU A 227 -26.85 -10.14 -11.60
CA LEU A 227 -27.90 -9.41 -12.28
C LEU A 227 -27.52 -9.20 -13.74
N LYS A 228 -28.38 -9.66 -14.64
CA LYS A 228 -28.22 -9.50 -16.07
C LYS A 228 -29.17 -8.42 -16.55
N MET A 229 -28.62 -7.39 -17.18
CA MET A 229 -29.38 -6.22 -17.60
C MET A 229 -30.30 -6.54 -18.77
N GLU A 230 -31.44 -5.86 -18.83
CA GLU A 230 -32.32 -5.90 -20.00
C GLU A 230 -31.65 -5.19 -21.20
N GLY A 231 -31.60 -5.84 -22.36
CA GLY A 231 -31.10 -5.23 -23.60
C GLY A 231 -30.53 -6.22 -24.62
N PRO A 232 -30.24 -5.75 -25.84
CA PRO A 232 -29.71 -6.59 -26.92
C PRO A 232 -28.21 -6.90 -26.75
N LEU A 233 -27.52 -6.20 -25.85
CA LEU A 233 -26.07 -6.33 -25.66
C LEU A 233 -25.75 -7.64 -24.95
N GLN A 234 -24.93 -8.49 -25.56
CA GLN A 234 -24.50 -9.76 -24.98
C GLN A 234 -23.01 -10.00 -25.23
N ASN A 235 -22.28 -10.38 -24.19
CA ASN A 235 -20.98 -11.05 -24.33
C ASN A 235 -21.20 -12.57 -24.34
N LYS A 236 -20.18 -13.37 -24.72
CA LYS A 236 -20.20 -14.83 -24.50
C LYS A 236 -20.32 -15.09 -22.99
N LYS A 237 -21.29 -15.92 -22.59
CA LYS A 237 -21.71 -16.04 -21.18
C LYS A 237 -21.26 -17.37 -20.59
N GLY A 238 -20.76 -17.31 -19.37
CA GLY A 238 -20.71 -18.47 -18.48
C GLY A 238 -21.98 -18.57 -17.65
N ASP A 239 -22.29 -19.78 -17.19
CA ASP A 239 -23.34 -20.00 -16.19
C ASP A 239 -22.88 -19.48 -14.82
N PHE A 240 -23.79 -18.85 -14.07
CA PHE A 240 -23.51 -18.41 -12.71
C PHE A 240 -23.47 -19.63 -11.77
N MET A 241 -22.31 -19.90 -11.18
CA MET A 241 -22.07 -21.13 -10.42
C MET A 241 -22.47 -21.04 -8.95
N HIS A 242 -22.76 -19.84 -8.44
CA HIS A 242 -22.99 -19.58 -7.02
C HIS A 242 -24.44 -19.21 -6.68
N GLY A 243 -25.37 -19.36 -7.63
CA GLY A 243 -26.77 -19.03 -7.40
C GLY A 243 -27.58 -18.98 -8.68
N ILE A 244 -28.65 -18.19 -8.66
CA ILE A 244 -29.56 -18.01 -9.79
C ILE A 244 -29.28 -16.63 -10.39
N THR A 245 -29.09 -16.57 -11.71
CA THR A 245 -29.00 -15.30 -12.43
C THR A 245 -30.36 -14.65 -12.51
N GLU A 246 -30.47 -13.40 -12.09
CA GLU A 246 -31.68 -12.61 -12.34
C GLU A 246 -31.57 -11.93 -13.70
N GLU A 247 -32.53 -12.22 -14.58
CA GLU A 247 -32.55 -11.69 -15.95
C GLU A 247 -33.52 -10.52 -16.10
N GLY A 248 -33.29 -9.68 -17.12
CA GLY A 248 -34.19 -8.58 -17.47
C GLY A 248 -34.18 -7.45 -16.44
N VAL A 249 -33.06 -7.25 -15.72
CA VAL A 249 -32.95 -6.21 -14.71
C VAL A 249 -32.80 -4.84 -15.39
N VAL A 250 -33.67 -3.90 -15.05
CA VAL A 250 -33.55 -2.49 -15.47
C VAL A 250 -32.63 -1.70 -14.53
N ALA A 251 -32.05 -0.60 -15.03
CA ALA A 251 -31.06 0.21 -14.29
C ALA A 251 -31.57 0.71 -12.93
N ASP A 252 -32.84 1.11 -12.83
CA ASP A 252 -33.41 1.62 -11.57
C ASP A 252 -33.45 0.55 -10.46
N ILE A 253 -33.73 -0.70 -10.83
CA ILE A 253 -33.70 -1.85 -9.90
C ILE A 253 -32.26 -2.11 -9.44
N LEU A 254 -31.30 -2.10 -10.37
CA LEU A 254 -29.88 -2.22 -10.04
C LEU A 254 -29.43 -1.14 -9.04
N TYR A 255 -29.72 0.13 -9.33
CA TYR A 255 -29.33 1.24 -8.45
C TYR A 255 -30.04 1.22 -7.11
N SER A 256 -31.28 0.74 -7.05
CA SER A 256 -31.98 0.51 -5.78
C SER A 256 -31.30 -0.58 -4.96
N ARG A 257 -30.91 -1.70 -5.58
CA ARG A 257 -30.21 -2.80 -4.90
C ARG A 257 -28.83 -2.39 -4.42
N MET A 258 -28.07 -1.63 -5.21
CA MET A 258 -26.79 -1.06 -4.79
C MET A 258 -26.93 -0.16 -3.57
N ARG A 259 -27.96 0.70 -3.54
CA ARG A 259 -28.28 1.49 -2.35
C ARG A 259 -28.54 0.62 -1.14
N THR A 260 -29.38 -0.41 -1.27
CA THR A 260 -29.65 -1.35 -0.17
C THR A 260 -28.37 -2.03 0.30
N LEU A 261 -27.58 -2.57 -0.62
CA LEU A 261 -26.33 -3.26 -0.33
C LEU A 261 -25.36 -2.38 0.47
N PHE A 262 -25.21 -1.10 0.11
CA PHE A 262 -24.28 -0.18 0.76
C PHE A 262 -24.85 0.54 2.00
N THR A 263 -26.16 0.64 2.15
CA THR A 263 -26.81 1.29 3.30
C THR A 263 -27.11 0.34 4.45
N HIS A 264 -27.18 -0.97 4.20
CA HIS A 264 -27.62 -1.98 5.15
C HIS A 264 -26.93 -1.86 6.52
N ASP A 265 -25.63 -1.51 6.56
CA ASP A 265 -24.84 -1.48 7.80
C ASP A 265 -24.03 -0.20 8.08
N ALA A 266 -23.77 0.63 7.06
CA ALA A 266 -22.84 1.76 7.18
C ALA A 266 -23.21 2.77 8.27
N ALA A 267 -24.50 2.95 8.56
CA ALA A 267 -24.97 3.93 9.54
C ALA A 267 -25.12 3.39 10.97
N LYS A 268 -25.09 2.07 11.19
CA LYS A 268 -25.49 1.47 12.47
C LYS A 268 -24.39 0.73 13.20
N SER A 269 -23.40 0.18 12.50
CA SER A 269 -22.45 -0.77 13.09
C SER A 269 -21.11 -0.16 13.48
N GLY A 270 -20.73 1.01 12.93
CA GLY A 270 -19.37 1.53 13.08
C GLY A 270 -18.29 0.62 12.48
N VAL A 271 -18.72 -0.34 11.66
CA VAL A 271 -17.85 -1.30 10.98
C VAL A 271 -17.47 -0.73 9.60
N PRO A 272 -16.18 -0.71 9.26
CA PRO A 272 -15.73 -0.25 7.97
C PRO A 272 -16.14 -1.23 6.86
N LEU A 273 -16.49 -0.68 5.70
CA LEU A 273 -16.74 -1.44 4.48
C LEU A 273 -15.51 -1.41 3.58
N VAL A 274 -15.09 -2.56 3.05
CA VAL A 274 -14.07 -2.65 2.00
C VAL A 274 -14.71 -3.12 0.72
N VAL A 275 -14.55 -2.36 -0.36
CA VAL A 275 -15.09 -2.68 -1.68
C VAL A 275 -13.95 -3.07 -2.60
N LEU A 276 -13.90 -4.33 -3.00
CA LEU A 276 -12.92 -4.86 -3.93
C LEU A 276 -13.46 -4.70 -5.36
N VAL A 277 -12.69 -4.06 -6.23
CA VAL A 277 -13.09 -3.72 -7.61
C VAL A 277 -11.94 -3.97 -8.58
N HIS A 278 -12.24 -4.18 -9.87
CA HIS A 278 -11.23 -4.30 -10.93
C HIS A 278 -11.04 -2.99 -11.70
N GLU A 279 -12.14 -2.33 -12.09
CA GLU A 279 -12.14 -1.04 -12.78
C GLU A 279 -12.71 0.06 -11.85
N GLU A 280 -11.84 0.66 -11.03
CA GLU A 280 -12.28 1.62 -10.01
C GLU A 280 -13.05 2.82 -10.58
N GLU A 281 -12.60 3.42 -11.69
CA GLU A 281 -13.27 4.57 -12.30
C GLU A 281 -14.71 4.23 -12.74
N MET A 282 -14.88 3.07 -13.37
CA MET A 282 -16.17 2.55 -13.80
C MET A 282 -17.11 2.31 -12.61
N VAL A 283 -16.60 1.63 -11.58
CA VAL A 283 -17.38 1.35 -10.37
C VAL A 283 -17.77 2.63 -9.64
N ARG A 284 -16.86 3.60 -9.51
CA ARG A 284 -17.16 4.90 -8.91
C ARG A 284 -18.27 5.62 -9.64
N GLY A 285 -18.26 5.60 -10.98
CA GLY A 285 -19.34 6.15 -11.80
C GLY A 285 -20.69 5.51 -11.49
N VAL A 286 -20.76 4.18 -11.49
CA VAL A 286 -22.00 3.43 -11.20
C VAL A 286 -22.51 3.65 -9.77
N LEU A 287 -21.63 3.63 -8.78
CA LEU A 287 -22.00 3.90 -7.38
C LEU A 287 -22.49 5.33 -7.18
N THR A 288 -21.84 6.31 -7.80
CA THR A 288 -22.28 7.72 -7.76
C THR A 288 -23.69 7.88 -8.33
N ARG A 289 -23.99 7.23 -9.47
CA ARG A 289 -25.35 7.23 -10.05
C ARG A 289 -26.37 6.51 -9.18
N SER A 290 -25.93 5.55 -8.39
CA SER A 290 -26.75 4.91 -7.37
C SER A 290 -27.00 5.82 -6.16
N GLY A 291 -26.43 7.03 -6.11
CA GLY A 291 -26.56 7.94 -4.98
C GLY A 291 -25.67 7.58 -3.78
N ILE A 292 -24.64 6.76 -4.00
CA ILE A 292 -23.64 6.39 -3.00
C ILE A 292 -22.50 7.41 -3.07
N ASP A 293 -22.15 8.01 -1.92
CA ASP A 293 -21.01 8.93 -1.83
C ASP A 293 -19.69 8.14 -1.91
N VAL A 294 -19.07 8.17 -3.08
CA VAL A 294 -17.75 7.57 -3.31
C VAL A 294 -16.60 8.53 -2.98
N GLY A 295 -16.89 9.83 -2.84
CA GLY A 295 -15.87 10.86 -2.60
C GLY A 295 -15.27 10.77 -1.19
N SER A 296 -16.05 10.25 -0.24
CA SER A 296 -15.58 9.96 1.12
C SER A 296 -14.87 8.60 1.27
N MET A 297 -14.86 7.76 0.22
CA MET A 297 -14.20 6.44 0.30
C MET A 297 -12.69 6.58 0.25
N THR A 298 -12.00 6.01 1.25
CA THR A 298 -10.55 6.17 1.43
C THR A 298 -9.77 4.91 1.04
N SER A 299 -8.44 4.93 1.21
CA SER A 299 -7.62 3.73 1.11
C SER A 299 -7.61 2.94 2.43
N ILE A 300 -7.20 1.67 2.36
CA ILE A 300 -6.99 0.84 3.56
C ILE A 300 -5.96 1.47 4.52
N GLY A 301 -4.95 2.18 4.00
CA GLY A 301 -3.99 2.89 4.85
C GLY A 301 -4.63 3.96 5.73
N ALA A 302 -5.64 4.67 5.22
CA ALA A 302 -6.40 5.64 6.01
C ALA A 302 -7.26 4.94 7.08
N LEU A 303 -7.89 3.82 6.73
CA LEU A 303 -8.65 3.00 7.67
C LEU A 303 -7.78 2.53 8.85
N LEU A 304 -6.59 1.98 8.55
CA LEU A 304 -5.65 1.50 9.57
C LEU A 304 -5.17 2.62 10.52
N ARG A 305 -5.10 3.87 10.04
CA ARG A 305 -4.58 5.02 10.81
C ARG A 305 -5.65 5.90 11.46
N SER A 306 -6.93 5.59 11.26
CA SER A 306 -8.03 6.46 11.71
C SER A 306 -8.01 6.69 13.23
N ASP A 307 -7.62 5.67 14.01
CA ASP A 307 -7.57 5.76 15.47
C ASP A 307 -6.40 6.62 15.99
N GLN A 308 -5.31 6.75 15.23
CA GLN A 308 -4.14 7.53 15.65
C GLN A 308 -4.43 9.03 15.68
N LEU A 309 -5.21 9.52 14.70
CA LEU A 309 -5.56 10.94 14.56
C LEU A 309 -6.34 11.47 15.77
N GLN A 310 -7.15 10.63 16.42
CA GLN A 310 -7.95 11.03 17.58
C GLN A 310 -7.09 11.31 18.84
N THR A 311 -5.96 10.64 18.99
CA THR A 311 -5.15 10.75 20.22
C THR A 311 -4.23 11.97 20.25
N SER A 312 -3.81 12.45 19.08
CA SER A 312 -2.85 13.56 18.95
C SER A 312 -3.50 14.93 19.20
N SER A 313 -4.78 15.10 18.88
CA SER A 313 -5.50 16.38 19.07
C SER A 313 -5.72 16.70 20.55
N ARG A 314 -5.96 15.69 21.40
CA ARG A 314 -6.28 15.90 22.82
C ARG A 314 -5.10 16.34 23.68
N ARG A 315 -3.85 16.15 23.24
CA ARG A 315 -2.67 16.43 24.07
C ARG A 315 -2.13 17.87 24.00
N LYS A 316 -2.71 18.76 23.19
CA LYS A 316 -2.18 20.13 23.03
C LYS A 316 -2.92 21.23 23.81
N SER A 317 -4.00 20.94 24.54
CA SER A 317 -4.86 22.00 25.09
C SER A 317 -4.63 22.41 26.56
N SER A 318 -3.75 21.77 27.33
CA SER A 318 -3.68 22.06 28.78
C SER A 318 -2.28 22.36 29.31
N ARG A 319 -1.56 23.25 28.61
CA ARG A 319 -0.64 24.17 29.29
C ARG A 319 -0.86 25.55 28.71
N THR A 320 -1.95 26.20 29.14
CA THR A 320 -1.87 27.64 29.40
C THR A 320 -0.53 27.87 30.08
N PRO A 321 0.37 28.68 29.51
CA PRO A 321 1.56 29.11 30.22
C PRO A 321 1.04 29.72 31.51
N SER A 322 1.27 29.07 32.64
CA SER A 322 1.04 29.68 33.94
C SER A 322 1.68 31.07 33.83
N PRO A 323 0.93 32.16 34.05
CA PRO A 323 1.45 33.50 33.86
C PRO A 323 2.72 33.56 34.70
N ARG A 324 3.85 33.73 34.01
CA ARG A 324 5.16 33.99 34.61
C ARG A 324 4.88 35.05 35.65
N ARG A 325 4.94 34.67 36.94
CA ARG A 325 5.03 35.63 38.03
C ARG A 325 6.19 36.53 37.63
N LEU A 326 5.85 37.78 37.33
CA LEU A 326 6.80 38.87 37.25
C LEU A 326 7.41 38.94 38.66
N ASN A 327 8.51 38.20 38.86
CA ASN A 327 9.41 38.43 39.98
C ASN A 327 10.10 39.77 39.68
N ALA A 328 9.38 40.84 40.03
CA ALA A 328 9.99 42.11 40.32
C ALA A 328 10.87 41.92 41.55
N GLY A 329 12.15 42.28 41.42
CA GLY A 329 13.00 42.65 42.54
C GLY A 329 13.57 41.51 43.36
N THR A 330 14.76 41.05 42.97
CA THR A 330 15.89 41.05 43.92
C THR A 330 17.20 40.93 43.14
N SER A 331 17.77 42.11 42.93
CA SER A 331 19.18 42.39 42.78
C SER A 331 20.09 41.45 43.59
N HIS A 332 20.99 40.74 42.91
CA HIS A 332 22.32 40.45 43.46
C HIS A 332 23.38 40.66 42.38
N PRO A 333 24.37 41.54 42.61
CA PRO A 333 25.46 41.78 41.70
C PRO A 333 26.62 40.81 41.95
N SER A 334 27.47 40.70 40.93
CA SER A 334 28.88 40.35 41.05
C SER A 334 29.21 38.92 41.52
N ARG A 335 29.75 38.13 40.59
CA ARG A 335 31.12 37.66 40.79
C ARG A 335 31.79 37.26 39.49
N ASP A 336 32.83 38.04 39.21
CA ASP A 336 33.91 37.76 38.29
C ASP A 336 34.38 36.30 38.35
N TYR A 337 34.45 35.67 37.19
CA TYR A 337 35.52 34.71 36.92
C TYR A 337 36.13 35.04 35.57
N GLU A 338 37.18 35.86 35.64
CA GLU A 338 38.25 35.88 34.67
C GLU A 338 38.75 34.45 34.43
N ARG A 339 38.58 33.94 33.21
CA ARG A 339 39.43 32.87 32.71
C ARG A 339 39.88 33.14 31.27
N ARG A 340 40.78 34.11 31.21
CA ARG A 340 42.03 34.11 30.45
C ARG A 340 42.32 32.78 29.74
N SER A 341 42.09 32.73 28.43
CA SER A 341 42.85 31.87 27.54
C SER A 341 43.12 32.66 26.26
N LYS A 342 44.33 33.23 26.22
CA LYS A 342 44.94 33.80 25.04
C LYS A 342 45.06 32.72 23.97
N HIS A 343 44.57 32.99 22.77
CA HIS A 343 45.25 32.52 21.58
C HIS A 343 45.25 33.65 20.56
N GLU A 344 46.44 34.24 20.47
CA GLU A 344 46.85 35.22 19.47
C GLU A 344 46.83 34.59 18.07
N LEU A 345 46.29 35.39 17.14
CA LEU A 345 46.82 35.72 15.80
C LEU A 345 47.27 34.59 14.87
N ASN A 346 46.55 34.46 13.74
CA ASN A 346 47.16 34.90 12.49
C ASN A 346 46.10 35.47 11.54
N ASP A 347 46.48 36.63 11.00
CA ASP A 347 45.80 37.39 9.97
C ASP A 347 45.59 36.56 8.70
N ASP A 348 44.40 36.69 8.10
CA ASP A 348 44.40 37.03 6.68
C ASP A 348 43.12 37.76 6.28
N VAL A 349 43.38 38.90 5.66
CA VAL A 349 42.48 40.00 5.32
C VAL A 349 41.73 39.66 4.05
N LYS A 350 40.39 39.74 4.06
CA LYS A 350 39.62 40.17 2.88
C LYS A 350 38.47 41.11 3.26
N PRO A 351 38.38 42.30 2.63
CA PRO A 351 37.41 43.31 3.00
C PRO A 351 36.20 43.35 2.04
N PHE A 352 35.15 44.03 2.52
CA PHE A 352 33.99 44.57 1.80
C PHE A 352 32.92 43.60 1.25
N SER A 353 31.77 43.58 1.93
CA SER A 353 30.46 43.84 1.29
C SER A 353 29.43 44.16 2.38
N VAL A 354 29.23 45.45 2.65
CA VAL A 354 27.98 46.21 2.41
C VAL A 354 26.77 45.62 3.13
N LYS A 355 26.44 46.28 4.25
CA LYS A 355 25.18 46.22 4.97
C LYS A 355 24.04 46.66 4.05
N GLN A 356 22.96 45.88 4.00
CA GLN A 356 21.66 46.37 3.59
C GLN A 356 20.74 46.26 4.81
N ASP A 357 20.46 47.44 5.37
CA ASP A 357 19.47 47.66 6.41
C ASP A 357 18.07 47.51 5.80
N ASP A 358 17.41 46.38 6.03
CA ASP A 358 15.98 46.24 5.77
C ASP A 358 15.19 46.65 7.02
N TYR A 359 14.74 47.90 6.99
CA TYR A 359 13.68 48.46 7.81
C TYR A 359 12.42 47.56 7.73
N ARG A 360 12.12 46.83 8.81
CA ARG A 360 10.78 46.27 9.05
C ARG A 360 9.95 47.26 9.87
N PRO A 361 8.77 47.69 9.40
CA PRO A 361 7.87 48.48 10.21
C PRO A 361 7.24 47.63 11.32
N PRO A 362 6.84 48.24 12.46
CA PRO A 362 6.23 47.53 13.57
C PRO A 362 4.82 47.06 13.19
N SER A 363 4.56 45.76 13.32
CA SER A 363 3.22 45.21 13.17
C SER A 363 2.35 45.61 14.37
N VAL A 364 1.34 46.42 14.08
CA VAL A 364 0.26 46.78 15.00
C VAL A 364 -0.49 45.50 15.37
N ARG A 365 -0.43 45.12 16.65
CA ARG A 365 -1.30 44.10 17.22
C ARG A 365 -2.65 44.75 17.51
N ILE A 366 -3.62 44.52 16.62
CA ILE A 366 -5.03 44.76 16.91
C ILE A 366 -5.49 43.59 17.79
N ASN A 367 -5.68 43.87 19.08
CA ASN A 367 -6.41 42.98 19.99
C ASN A 367 -7.91 43.22 19.75
N ASP A 368 -8.51 42.43 18.88
CA ASP A 368 -9.97 42.31 18.83
C ASP A 368 -10.40 41.23 19.84
N ASP A 369 -10.75 41.70 21.04
CA ASP A 369 -11.43 40.95 22.09
C ASP A 369 -12.92 40.75 21.71
N ASP A 370 -13.18 39.99 20.64
CA ASP A 370 -14.54 39.53 20.33
C ASP A 370 -14.81 38.18 21.03
N LYS A 371 -15.36 38.28 22.24
CA LYS A 371 -15.98 37.19 22.98
C LYS A 371 -17.15 36.61 22.19
N LYS A 372 -16.89 35.63 21.33
CA LYS A 372 -17.95 34.76 20.77
C LYS A 372 -18.53 33.86 21.87
N PRO A 373 -19.87 33.77 21.99
CA PRO A 373 -20.53 32.89 22.94
C PRO A 373 -20.24 31.43 22.58
N GLY A 374 -19.96 30.64 23.61
CA GLY A 374 -19.47 29.28 23.54
C GLY A 374 -20.28 28.39 22.59
N SER A 375 -19.63 28.01 21.48
CA SER A 375 -20.05 26.83 20.74
C SER A 375 -19.77 25.63 21.64
N SER A 376 -20.81 24.92 22.04
CA SER A 376 -20.70 23.61 22.64
C SER A 376 -19.91 22.72 21.68
N HIS A 377 -18.61 22.59 21.91
CA HIS A 377 -17.77 21.59 21.31
C HIS A 377 -18.30 20.24 21.78
N GLN A 378 -19.29 19.70 21.08
CA GLN A 378 -19.50 18.27 21.07
C GLN A 378 -18.15 17.67 20.69
N ASP A 379 -17.58 16.92 21.62
CA ASP A 379 -16.33 16.18 21.48
C ASP A 379 -16.34 15.46 20.12
N GLY A 380 -15.73 16.09 19.13
CA GLY A 380 -15.76 15.69 17.72
C GLY A 380 -14.87 14.48 17.51
N ALA A 381 -15.35 13.30 17.91
CA ALA A 381 -14.79 12.04 17.46
C ALA A 381 -14.88 12.04 15.92
N THR A 382 -13.73 12.14 15.26
CA THR A 382 -13.65 12.01 13.81
C THR A 382 -14.21 10.65 13.44
N ALA A 383 -15.33 10.62 12.71
CA ALA A 383 -15.98 9.39 12.27
C ALA A 383 -14.98 8.54 11.49
N LEU A 384 -14.99 7.23 11.75
CA LEU A 384 -14.22 6.26 10.95
C LEU A 384 -14.61 6.42 9.47
N PRO A 385 -13.66 6.26 8.53
CA PRO A 385 -14.01 6.24 7.12
C PRO A 385 -15.03 5.13 6.89
N ALA A 386 -16.20 5.51 6.39
CA ALA A 386 -17.33 4.59 6.27
C ALA A 386 -17.04 3.45 5.29
N ALA A 387 -16.23 3.71 4.26
CA ALA A 387 -15.87 2.73 3.25
C ALA A 387 -14.48 2.98 2.65
N CYS A 388 -13.87 1.90 2.15
CA CYS A 388 -12.63 1.90 1.40
C CYS A 388 -12.83 1.21 0.06
N ILE A 389 -12.20 1.72 -1.01
CA ILE A 389 -12.16 1.04 -2.30
C ILE A 389 -10.75 0.47 -2.52
N VAL A 390 -10.69 -0.78 -2.99
CA VAL A 390 -9.46 -1.48 -3.33
C VAL A 390 -9.50 -1.89 -4.79
N ASN A 391 -8.65 -1.26 -5.59
CA ASN A 391 -8.49 -1.59 -7.00
C ASN A 391 -7.52 -2.76 -7.19
N MET A 392 -8.07 -3.93 -7.50
CA MET A 392 -7.31 -5.17 -7.71
C MET A 392 -6.38 -5.11 -8.93
N GLN A 393 -6.77 -4.41 -10.00
CA GLN A 393 -5.89 -4.20 -11.14
C GLN A 393 -4.64 -3.41 -10.73
N THR A 394 -4.78 -2.38 -9.90
CA THR A 394 -3.62 -1.61 -9.38
C THR A 394 -2.73 -2.47 -8.50
N LEU A 395 -3.30 -3.31 -7.62
CA LEU A 395 -2.51 -4.21 -6.77
C LEU A 395 -1.71 -5.23 -7.60
N VAL A 396 -2.33 -5.85 -8.61
CA VAL A 396 -1.64 -6.82 -9.48
C VAL A 396 -0.60 -6.15 -10.37
N ARG A 397 -0.89 -4.96 -10.91
CA ARG A 397 0.12 -4.17 -11.66
C ARG A 397 1.35 -3.87 -10.81
N THR A 398 1.12 -3.48 -9.56
CA THR A 398 2.20 -3.16 -8.61
C THR A 398 3.04 -4.39 -8.29
N LEU A 399 2.39 -5.52 -8.00
CA LEU A 399 3.04 -6.78 -7.70
C LEU A 399 3.88 -7.28 -8.89
N MET A 400 3.31 -7.27 -10.09
CA MET A 400 3.96 -7.80 -11.28
C MET A 400 4.91 -6.81 -11.95
N ARG A 401 4.92 -5.54 -11.50
CA ARG A 401 5.67 -4.42 -12.10
C ARG A 401 5.39 -4.25 -13.59
N VAL A 402 4.11 -4.34 -13.96
CA VAL A 402 3.62 -4.23 -15.35
C VAL A 402 2.73 -3.01 -15.52
N ASN A 403 2.80 -2.38 -16.69
CA ASN A 403 1.98 -1.19 -17.01
C ASN A 403 0.48 -1.53 -17.11
N GLN A 404 0.15 -2.74 -17.56
CA GLN A 404 -1.22 -3.21 -17.77
C GLN A 404 -1.38 -4.63 -17.24
N THR A 405 -2.48 -4.87 -16.54
CA THR A 405 -3.01 -6.23 -16.33
C THR A 405 -3.84 -6.64 -17.54
N GLY A 406 -4.28 -7.90 -17.59
CA GLY A 406 -5.28 -8.29 -18.58
C GLY A 406 -6.54 -7.42 -18.49
N PRO A 407 -7.32 -7.35 -19.59
CA PRO A 407 -8.49 -6.46 -19.70
C PRO A 407 -9.68 -6.90 -18.83
N SER A 408 -9.63 -8.08 -18.22
CA SER A 408 -10.73 -8.65 -17.46
C SER A 408 -10.27 -9.23 -16.11
N VAL A 409 -11.25 -9.48 -15.24
CA VAL A 409 -11.04 -10.15 -13.96
C VAL A 409 -10.43 -11.55 -14.14
N PRO A 410 -10.93 -12.44 -15.03
CA PRO A 410 -10.31 -13.74 -15.31
C PRO A 410 -8.87 -13.63 -15.82
N ALA A 411 -8.60 -12.71 -16.75
CA ALA A 411 -7.25 -12.52 -17.28
C ALA A 411 -6.27 -12.03 -16.20
N THR A 412 -6.76 -11.26 -15.22
CA THR A 412 -5.97 -10.79 -14.09
C THR A 412 -5.74 -11.93 -13.07
N ALA A 413 -6.74 -12.77 -12.83
CA ALA A 413 -6.64 -13.93 -11.94
C ALA A 413 -5.64 -14.98 -12.45
N LEU A 414 -5.65 -15.24 -13.76
CA LEU A 414 -4.65 -16.11 -14.38
C LEU A 414 -3.22 -15.63 -14.12
N ARG A 415 -2.99 -14.30 -14.08
CA ARG A 415 -1.66 -13.76 -13.73
C ARG A 415 -1.23 -14.06 -12.29
N LEU A 416 -2.18 -14.36 -11.43
CA LEU A 416 -1.92 -14.75 -10.04
C LEU A 416 -1.82 -16.27 -9.85
N ASN A 417 -1.82 -17.07 -10.92
CA ASN A 417 -1.97 -18.53 -10.88
C ASN A 417 -3.32 -18.99 -10.31
N ILE A 418 -4.37 -18.17 -10.43
CA ILE A 418 -5.71 -18.55 -10.00
C ILE A 418 -6.48 -19.04 -11.23
N PRO A 419 -6.97 -20.30 -11.24
CA PRO A 419 -7.70 -20.85 -12.38
C PRO A 419 -8.92 -20.02 -12.72
N ALA A 420 -9.01 -19.56 -13.97
CA ALA A 420 -10.14 -18.79 -14.47
C ALA A 420 -10.32 -19.03 -15.97
N ASN A 421 -11.57 -18.99 -16.43
CA ASN A 421 -11.87 -19.10 -17.86
C ASN A 421 -12.16 -17.71 -18.45
N PRO A 422 -11.24 -17.11 -19.23
CA PRO A 422 -11.45 -15.79 -19.81
C PRO A 422 -12.50 -15.76 -20.93
N LEU A 423 -12.93 -16.93 -21.43
CA LEU A 423 -13.92 -17.04 -22.50
C LEU A 423 -15.37 -16.98 -21.99
N LEU A 424 -15.56 -17.17 -20.69
CA LEU A 424 -16.88 -17.25 -20.05
C LEU A 424 -17.02 -16.12 -19.03
N ALA A 425 -17.30 -14.92 -19.52
CA ALA A 425 -17.54 -13.77 -18.65
C ALA A 425 -18.87 -13.95 -17.90
N CYS A 426 -18.84 -13.73 -16.59
CA CYS A 426 -20.00 -13.71 -15.71
C CYS A 426 -19.62 -12.93 -14.45
N ALA A 427 -20.17 -11.72 -14.28
CA ALA A 427 -19.81 -10.87 -13.14
C ALA A 427 -20.04 -11.56 -11.78
N GLY A 428 -21.05 -12.44 -11.71
CA GLY A 428 -21.33 -13.24 -10.52
C GLY A 428 -20.23 -14.24 -10.16
N ASN A 429 -19.57 -14.87 -11.13
CA ASN A 429 -18.41 -15.73 -10.83
C ASN A 429 -17.16 -14.90 -10.59
N GLU A 430 -17.01 -13.80 -11.32
CA GLU A 430 -15.86 -12.90 -11.24
C GLU A 430 -15.73 -12.19 -9.89
N CYS A 431 -16.83 -11.89 -9.20
CA CYS A 431 -16.75 -11.31 -7.86
C CYS A 431 -16.19 -12.31 -6.83
N HIS A 432 -16.49 -13.61 -6.92
CA HIS A 432 -15.80 -14.62 -6.10
C HIS A 432 -14.31 -14.70 -6.46
N LEU A 433 -13.99 -14.67 -7.74
CA LEU A 433 -12.62 -14.68 -8.22
C LEU A 433 -11.82 -13.47 -7.70
N LEU A 434 -12.44 -12.30 -7.67
CA LEU A 434 -11.82 -11.07 -7.18
C LEU A 434 -11.54 -11.11 -5.67
N LEU A 435 -12.43 -11.71 -4.88
CA LEU A 435 -12.18 -12.00 -3.47
C LEU A 435 -11.01 -12.98 -3.29
N GLN A 436 -10.95 -14.05 -4.08
CA GLN A 436 -9.83 -15.01 -4.06
C GLN A 436 -8.49 -14.34 -4.44
N MET A 437 -8.49 -13.47 -5.46
CA MET A 437 -7.30 -12.69 -5.84
C MET A 437 -6.82 -11.82 -4.68
N TRP A 438 -7.72 -11.13 -3.98
CA TRP A 438 -7.37 -10.29 -2.84
C TRP A 438 -6.76 -11.12 -1.70
N ILE A 439 -7.38 -12.24 -1.33
CA ILE A 439 -6.85 -13.15 -0.30
C ILE A 439 -5.46 -13.64 -0.67
N SER A 440 -5.27 -14.14 -1.90
CA SER A 440 -3.98 -14.64 -2.38
C SER A 440 -2.86 -13.58 -2.28
N ILE A 441 -3.18 -12.33 -2.62
CA ILE A 441 -2.23 -11.21 -2.52
C ILE A 441 -1.95 -10.84 -1.05
N ALA A 442 -3.00 -10.69 -0.25
CA ALA A 442 -2.91 -10.17 1.11
C ALA A 442 -2.32 -11.18 2.11
N GLU A 443 -2.57 -12.48 1.89
CA GLU A 443 -2.01 -13.57 2.69
C GLU A 443 -0.51 -13.74 2.48
N GLY A 444 -0.03 -13.52 1.25
CA GLY A 444 1.31 -13.85 0.82
C GLY A 444 2.46 -13.11 1.53
N ARG A 445 3.67 -13.36 1.04
CA ARG A 445 4.92 -12.73 1.49
C ARG A 445 4.97 -11.23 1.16
N ALA A 446 6.02 -10.53 1.56
CA ALA A 446 6.18 -9.13 1.16
C ALA A 446 6.18 -8.98 -0.37
N ILE A 447 5.79 -7.82 -0.86
CA ILE A 447 5.60 -7.57 -2.30
C ILE A 447 6.81 -8.01 -3.14
N ASP A 448 8.04 -7.73 -2.70
CA ASP A 448 9.26 -8.08 -3.43
C ASP A 448 9.52 -9.59 -3.46
N GLU A 449 9.16 -10.29 -2.38
CA GLU A 449 9.29 -11.74 -2.30
C GLU A 449 8.25 -12.41 -3.20
N GLN A 450 6.99 -11.98 -3.13
CA GLN A 450 5.95 -12.49 -4.04
C GLN A 450 6.29 -12.24 -5.51
N TRP A 451 6.86 -11.08 -5.83
CA TRP A 451 7.33 -10.79 -7.18
C TRP A 451 8.45 -11.75 -7.61
N THR A 452 9.45 -11.95 -6.76
CA THR A 452 10.57 -12.86 -7.03
C THR A 452 10.08 -14.30 -7.22
N ASP A 453 9.16 -14.77 -6.38
CA ASP A 453 8.57 -16.10 -6.49
C ASP A 453 7.85 -16.32 -7.81
N ARG A 454 7.12 -15.31 -8.27
CA ARG A 454 6.36 -15.36 -9.53
C ARG A 454 7.27 -15.24 -10.75
N LEU A 455 8.39 -14.55 -10.64
CA LEU A 455 9.42 -14.56 -11.69
C LEU A 455 10.14 -15.90 -11.79
N ALA A 456 10.37 -16.57 -10.65
CA ALA A 456 10.97 -17.90 -10.62
C ALA A 456 10.04 -18.99 -11.16
N HIS A 457 8.72 -18.77 -11.08
CA HIS A 457 7.69 -19.67 -11.61
C HIS A 457 6.85 -18.92 -12.64
N PRO A 458 7.43 -18.57 -13.81
CA PRO A 458 6.70 -17.88 -14.84
C PRO A 458 5.50 -18.74 -15.21
N LEU A 459 4.34 -18.09 -15.32
CA LEU A 459 3.13 -18.73 -15.82
C LEU A 459 3.49 -19.46 -17.11
N GLN A 460 3.30 -20.78 -17.13
CA GLN A 460 3.25 -21.44 -18.42
C GLN A 460 2.14 -20.74 -19.20
N PRO A 461 2.44 -20.18 -20.39
CA PRO A 461 1.38 -19.69 -21.24
C PRO A 461 0.38 -20.84 -21.37
N PRO A 462 -0.94 -20.57 -21.28
CA PRO A 462 -1.93 -21.63 -21.40
C PRO A 462 -1.55 -22.43 -22.64
N SER A 463 -1.23 -23.72 -22.47
CA SER A 463 -0.87 -24.60 -23.58
C SER A 463 -1.88 -24.31 -24.67
N PRO A 464 -1.44 -23.91 -25.88
CA PRO A 464 -2.33 -23.40 -26.91
C PRO A 464 -3.47 -24.39 -27.01
N THR A 465 -4.61 -23.98 -26.46
CA THR A 465 -5.80 -24.81 -26.48
C THR A 465 -6.06 -24.90 -27.96
N GLN A 466 -5.83 -26.08 -28.54
CA GLN A 466 -6.05 -26.32 -29.97
C GLN A 466 -7.39 -25.69 -30.24
N ALA A 467 -7.37 -24.57 -30.98
CA ALA A 467 -8.62 -23.90 -31.33
C ALA A 467 -9.50 -25.02 -31.87
N PRO A 468 -10.72 -25.20 -31.35
CA PRO A 468 -11.61 -26.22 -31.87
C PRO A 468 -11.58 -26.04 -33.38
N VAL A 469 -11.10 -27.07 -34.09
CA VAL A 469 -11.01 -27.05 -35.54
C VAL A 469 -12.41 -26.65 -35.99
N GLU A 470 -12.56 -25.43 -36.48
CA GLU A 470 -13.83 -24.98 -37.05
C GLU A 470 -14.07 -25.92 -38.21
N VAL A 471 -14.93 -26.90 -37.99
CA VAL A 471 -15.40 -27.81 -39.02
C VAL A 471 -16.28 -26.97 -39.92
N GLY A 472 -15.66 -26.39 -40.95
CA GLY A 472 -16.30 -25.83 -42.14
C GLY A 472 -17.50 -24.95 -41.88
N ALA A 473 -17.27 -23.70 -41.46
CA ALA A 473 -18.08 -22.63 -42.00
C ALA A 473 -17.58 -22.41 -43.44
N GLU A 474 -18.35 -22.91 -44.41
CA GLU A 474 -18.19 -22.58 -45.82
C GLU A 474 -18.52 -21.10 -46.00
N ASP A 475 -17.59 -20.22 -45.63
CA ASP A 475 -17.68 -18.81 -45.95
C ASP A 475 -17.50 -18.67 -47.47
N GLU A 476 -18.59 -18.28 -48.12
CA GLU A 476 -18.64 -17.77 -49.49
C GLU A 476 -17.52 -16.74 -49.69
N ILE A 477 -16.45 -17.17 -50.36
CA ILE A 477 -15.42 -16.27 -50.88
C ILE A 477 -16.11 -15.34 -51.88
N ASP A 478 -16.20 -14.05 -51.55
CA ASP A 478 -16.70 -13.03 -52.45
C ASP A 478 -15.75 -12.94 -53.67
N PRO A 479 -16.24 -13.15 -54.90
CA PRO A 479 -15.41 -13.09 -56.11
C PRO A 479 -14.78 -11.71 -56.39
N ASN A 480 -15.10 -10.66 -55.61
CA ASN A 480 -14.49 -9.34 -55.71
C ASN A 480 -13.40 -9.04 -54.66
N ASP A 481 -13.06 -9.97 -53.78
CA ASP A 481 -11.96 -9.78 -52.82
C ASP A 481 -10.59 -9.89 -53.53
N TYR A 482 -10.14 -8.77 -54.09
CA TYR A 482 -8.82 -8.63 -54.68
C TYR A 482 -7.75 -8.57 -53.58
N LEU A 483 -7.10 -9.71 -53.31
CA LEU A 483 -5.93 -9.78 -52.45
C LEU A 483 -4.67 -9.35 -53.24
N PRO A 484 -4.02 -8.22 -52.91
CA PRO A 484 -2.74 -7.88 -53.52
C PRO A 484 -1.67 -8.88 -53.05
N PRO A 485 -0.71 -9.27 -53.92
CA PRO A 485 0.35 -10.18 -53.55
C PRO A 485 1.22 -9.55 -52.46
N SER A 486 1.18 -10.15 -51.27
CA SER A 486 2.00 -9.76 -50.13
C SER A 486 3.49 -9.92 -50.49
N VAL A 487 4.19 -8.79 -50.53
CA VAL A 487 5.65 -8.71 -50.66
C VAL A 487 6.26 -9.36 -49.41
N THR A 488 6.95 -10.47 -49.62
CA THR A 488 7.76 -11.17 -48.62
C THR A 488 8.90 -10.26 -48.15
N ASN A 489 8.69 -9.58 -47.03
CA ASN A 489 9.71 -8.74 -46.40
C ASN A 489 10.55 -9.60 -45.44
N SER A 490 11.61 -10.21 -45.96
CA SER A 490 12.66 -10.90 -45.19
C SER A 490 13.56 -9.87 -44.50
N GLY A 491 13.08 -9.33 -43.37
CA GLY A 491 13.78 -8.31 -42.58
C GLY A 491 14.32 -8.83 -41.24
N ARG A 492 15.59 -9.25 -41.24
CA ARG A 492 16.58 -9.16 -40.15
C ARG A 492 16.07 -9.10 -38.70
N VAL A 493 16.22 -10.22 -37.98
CA VAL A 493 16.30 -10.24 -36.52
C VAL A 493 17.69 -9.72 -36.12
N ALA A 494 17.74 -8.53 -35.52
CA ALA A 494 18.91 -8.07 -34.80
C ALA A 494 18.93 -8.78 -33.44
N ALA A 495 19.92 -9.66 -33.27
CA ALA A 495 20.28 -10.20 -31.97
C ALA A 495 20.80 -9.05 -31.10
N ALA A 496 20.08 -8.75 -30.02
CA ALA A 496 20.62 -8.02 -28.89
C ALA A 496 21.20 -9.06 -27.94
N ASP A 497 22.51 -9.31 -28.08
CA ASP A 497 23.30 -10.04 -27.10
C ASP A 497 23.41 -9.16 -25.85
N ASP A 498 22.54 -9.40 -24.87
CA ASP A 498 22.70 -8.91 -23.49
C ASP A 498 23.73 -9.80 -22.79
N ASP A 499 24.99 -9.45 -22.99
CA ASP A 499 26.18 -9.94 -22.30
C ASP A 499 26.15 -9.52 -20.83
N TRP A 500 25.49 -10.32 -19.99
CA TRP A 500 25.63 -10.27 -18.54
C TRP A 500 26.80 -11.16 -18.13
N SER A 501 28.02 -10.66 -18.33
CA SER A 501 29.21 -11.27 -17.75
C SER A 501 29.22 -11.06 -16.24
N ASP A 502 29.12 -12.17 -15.51
CA ASP A 502 29.44 -12.30 -14.09
C ASP A 502 30.89 -11.86 -13.85
N ASP A 503 31.08 -10.62 -13.38
CA ASP A 503 32.34 -10.19 -12.77
C ASP A 503 32.32 -10.58 -11.29
N ASP A 504 32.84 -11.77 -11.02
CA ASP A 504 33.32 -12.20 -9.70
C ASP A 504 34.50 -11.30 -9.26
N TRP A 505 34.30 -10.55 -8.17
CA TRP A 505 35.37 -9.87 -7.41
C TRP A 505 35.25 -10.19 -5.91
#